data_AF-A0A3D2RUN1-F1
#
_entry.id   AF-A0A3D2RUN1-F1
#
_cell.length_a   1.000
_cell.length_b   1.000
_cell.length_c   1.000
_cell.angle_alpha   90.00
_cell.angle_beta   90.00
_cell.angle_gamma   90.00
#
_symmetry.space_group_name_H-M   'P 1'
#
loop_
_entity.id
_entity.type
_entity.pdbx_description
1 polymer ?
#
loop_
_entity_poly.entity_id
_entity_poly.type
_entity_poly.pdbx_seq_one_letter_code
_entity_poly.pdbx_strand_id
1 'polypeptide(L)'
;MEGTIATVFRQIAMFRFERAAHQLRRQQGEQSIETYCGLWQETQQEMFGDSLQLGEDHKWWWLYIPHVFQATFYVYSYAFGELLVRSLYAQYRREKESFIPKYLGLLSAGGSVSPSKLI
;
A
#
# COMPACT_ATOMS: atom_id res chain seq x y z
N MET A 1 -4.27 6.61 -16.09
CA MET A 1 -3.59 7.47 -15.09
C MET A 1 -4.42 7.56 -13.81
N GLU A 2 -5.74 7.74 -13.90
CA GLU A 2 -6.66 7.76 -12.75
C GLU A 2 -6.71 6.46 -11.93
N GLY A 3 -6.79 5.29 -12.57
CA GLY A 3 -6.86 4.01 -11.84
C GLY A 3 -5.62 3.68 -10.99
N THR A 4 -4.48 4.30 -11.29
CA THR A 4 -3.20 3.98 -10.64
C THR A 4 -2.94 4.85 -9.41
N ILE A 5 -3.29 6.14 -9.47
CA ILE A 5 -3.24 7.06 -8.33
C ILE A 5 -4.27 6.61 -7.29
N ALA A 6 -5.51 6.29 -7.72
CA ALA A 6 -6.51 5.78 -6.80
C ALA A 6 -6.06 4.49 -6.08
N THR A 7 -5.33 3.60 -6.76
CA THR A 7 -4.86 2.35 -6.15
C THR A 7 -3.72 2.60 -5.17
N VAL A 8 -2.60 3.20 -5.59
CA VAL A 8 -1.41 3.31 -4.71
C VAL A 8 -1.71 4.12 -3.46
N PHE A 9 -2.33 5.28 -3.59
CA PHE A 9 -2.60 6.14 -2.44
C PHE A 9 -3.56 5.49 -1.45
N ARG A 10 -4.59 4.79 -1.94
CA ARG A 10 -5.54 4.06 -1.09
C ARG A 10 -4.87 2.90 -0.37
N GLN A 11 -4.01 2.13 -1.04
CA GLN A 11 -3.25 1.06 -0.40
C GLN A 11 -2.29 1.59 0.68
N ILE A 12 -1.65 2.75 0.45
CA ILE A 12 -0.81 3.41 1.45
C ILE A 12 -1.63 3.93 2.64
N ALA A 13 -2.80 4.53 2.40
CA ALA A 13 -3.68 4.97 3.47
C ALA A 13 -4.13 3.78 4.34
N MET A 14 -4.52 2.66 3.72
CA MET A 14 -4.83 1.41 4.43
C MET A 14 -3.63 0.86 5.22
N PHE A 15 -2.43 0.90 4.65
CA PHE A 15 -1.21 0.50 5.37
C PHE A 15 -0.92 1.39 6.58
N ARG A 16 -1.14 2.71 6.47
CA ARG A 16 -1.01 3.65 7.60
C ARG A 16 -2.00 3.32 8.71
N PHE A 17 -3.24 3.03 8.36
CA PHE A 17 -4.27 2.56 9.31
C PHE A 17 -3.81 1.29 10.04
N GLU A 18 -3.43 0.24 9.31
CA GLU A 18 -2.98 -1.02 9.91
C GLU A 18 -1.80 -0.77 10.86
N ARG A 19 -0.81 0.01 10.43
CA ARG A 19 0.35 0.34 11.26
C ARG A 19 -0.07 1.08 12.54
N ALA A 20 -0.94 2.09 12.43
CA ALA A 20 -1.42 2.86 13.58
C ALA A 20 -2.22 1.99 14.55
N ALA A 21 -3.15 1.17 14.06
CA ALA A 21 -3.97 0.28 14.88
C ALA A 21 -3.09 -0.74 15.64
N HIS A 22 -2.13 -1.37 14.97
CA HIS A 22 -1.21 -2.31 15.59
C HIS A 22 -0.27 -1.65 16.61
N GLN A 23 0.21 -0.43 16.35
CA GLN A 23 1.04 0.34 17.28
C GLN A 23 0.25 0.75 18.52
N LEU A 24 -0.96 1.28 18.34
CA LEU A 24 -1.82 1.69 19.42
C LEU A 24 -2.15 0.52 20.34
N ARG A 25 -2.58 -0.61 19.77
CA ARG A 25 -2.87 -1.83 20.54
C ARG A 25 -1.66 -2.34 21.32
N ARG A 26 -0.46 -2.28 20.72
CA ARG A 26 0.78 -2.69 21.40
C ARG A 26 1.13 -1.79 22.58
N GLN A 27 0.87 -0.50 22.48
CA GLN A 27 1.26 0.49 23.49
C GLN A 27 0.23 0.64 24.61
N GLN A 28 -1.06 0.57 24.27
CA GLN A 28 -2.15 0.93 25.17
C GLN A 28 -3.11 -0.23 25.45
N GLY A 29 -2.84 -1.41 24.92
CA GLY A 29 -3.73 -2.57 25.04
C GLY A 29 -4.92 -2.48 24.08
N GLU A 30 -5.90 -3.35 24.28
CA GLU A 30 -7.07 -3.43 23.41
C GLU A 30 -7.87 -2.12 23.41
N GLN A 31 -8.37 -1.73 22.24
CA GLN A 31 -9.05 -0.46 22.04
C GLN A 31 -10.53 -0.67 21.71
N SER A 32 -11.32 0.38 21.87
CA SER A 32 -12.71 0.37 21.42
C SER A 32 -12.81 0.44 19.89
N ILE A 33 -13.96 0.02 19.37
CA ILE A 33 -14.27 0.08 17.94
C ILE A 33 -14.26 1.54 17.47
N GLU A 34 -14.75 2.46 18.29
CA GLU A 34 -14.79 3.90 18.00
C GLU A 34 -13.38 4.47 17.78
N THR A 35 -12.40 4.03 18.58
CA THR A 35 -11.00 4.44 18.41
C THR A 35 -10.44 3.96 17.07
N TYR A 36 -10.69 2.70 16.71
CA TYR A 36 -10.26 2.19 15.40
C TYR A 36 -10.98 2.88 14.23
N CYS A 37 -12.28 3.17 14.37
CA CYS A 37 -13.03 3.98 13.40
C CYS A 37 -12.44 5.39 13.24
N GLY A 38 -11.98 6.01 14.32
CA GLY A 38 -11.28 7.30 14.30
C GLY A 38 -9.97 7.23 13.53
N LEU A 39 -9.11 6.24 13.83
CA LEU A 39 -7.86 6.03 13.10
C LEU A 39 -8.08 5.77 11.60
N TRP A 40 -9.12 5.01 11.27
CA TRP A 40 -9.51 4.79 9.89
C TRP A 40 -9.89 6.11 9.22
N GLN A 41 -10.78 6.89 9.83
CA GLN A 41 -11.23 8.15 9.26
C GLN A 41 -10.06 9.12 9.03
N GLU A 42 -9.17 9.27 10.02
CA GLU A 42 -8.00 10.14 9.95
C GLU A 42 -7.07 9.75 8.79
N THR A 43 -6.63 8.48 8.76
CA THR A 43 -5.66 8.01 7.76
C THR A 43 -6.21 8.03 6.33
N GLN A 44 -7.52 7.84 6.15
CA GLN A 44 -8.16 7.96 4.84
C GLN A 44 -8.39 9.43 4.45
N GLN A 45 -8.70 10.31 5.40
CA GLN A 45 -8.86 11.75 5.15
C GLN A 45 -7.54 12.38 4.69
N GLU A 46 -6.41 11.99 5.28
CA GLU A 46 -5.06 12.44 4.87
C GLU A 46 -4.78 12.22 3.38
N MET A 47 -5.36 11.17 2.77
CA MET A 47 -5.17 10.87 1.35
C MET A 47 -5.74 11.96 0.44
N PHE A 48 -6.85 12.57 0.86
CA PHE A 48 -7.57 13.55 0.06
C PHE A 48 -7.18 15.00 0.39
N GLY A 49 -6.55 15.25 1.54
CA GLY A 49 -6.27 16.60 2.01
C GLY A 49 -7.54 17.47 1.99
N ASP A 50 -7.43 18.66 1.39
CA ASP A 50 -8.54 19.62 1.31
C ASP A 50 -9.48 19.41 0.10
N SER A 51 -9.20 18.40 -0.74
CA SER A 51 -9.96 18.18 -1.98
C SER A 51 -11.33 17.51 -1.77
N LEU A 52 -11.50 16.79 -0.66
CA LEU A 52 -12.72 16.05 -0.34
C LEU A 52 -12.82 15.86 1.17
N GLN A 53 -13.98 16.16 1.76
CA GLN A 53 -14.30 15.79 3.13
C GLN A 53 -15.04 14.44 3.14
N LEU A 54 -14.49 13.45 3.84
CA LEU A 54 -15.16 12.18 4.04
C LEU A 54 -16.29 12.34 5.06
N GLY A 55 -17.47 11.82 4.73
CA GLY A 55 -18.63 11.82 5.63
C GLY A 55 -18.44 10.88 6.82
N GLU A 56 -19.25 11.06 7.87
CA GLU A 56 -19.09 10.29 9.12
C GLU A 56 -19.27 8.78 8.95
N ASP A 57 -20.16 8.36 8.05
CA ASP A 57 -20.43 6.94 7.80
C ASP A 57 -19.21 6.20 7.22
N HIS A 58 -18.25 6.93 6.65
CA HIS A 58 -17.02 6.35 6.13
C HIS A 58 -16.16 5.71 7.23
N LYS A 59 -16.34 6.08 8.50
CA LYS A 59 -15.57 5.55 9.64
C LYS A 59 -15.68 4.03 9.80
N TRP A 60 -16.73 3.41 9.25
CA TRP A 60 -16.99 1.97 9.33
C TRP A 60 -16.36 1.16 8.18
N TRP A 61 -15.80 1.83 7.19
CA TRP A 61 -15.39 1.19 5.94
C TRP A 61 -14.23 0.20 6.10
N TRP A 62 -13.40 0.32 7.13
CA TRP A 62 -12.36 -0.67 7.40
C TRP A 62 -12.91 -2.09 7.62
N LEU A 63 -14.16 -2.22 8.09
CA LEU A 63 -14.81 -3.51 8.34
C LEU A 63 -15.05 -4.34 7.09
N TYR A 64 -15.24 -3.71 5.92
CA TYR A 64 -15.49 -4.47 4.69
C TYR A 64 -14.20 -4.92 4.00
N ILE A 65 -13.02 -4.51 4.48
CA ILE A 65 -11.75 -4.73 3.79
C ILE A 65 -11.11 -6.02 4.33
N PRO A 66 -11.15 -7.13 3.58
CA PRO A 66 -10.72 -8.42 4.11
C PRO A 66 -9.23 -8.44 4.47
N HIS A 67 -8.41 -7.69 3.72
CA HIS A 67 -6.96 -7.64 3.92
C HIS A 67 -6.55 -7.15 5.30
N VAL A 68 -7.33 -6.26 5.92
CA VAL A 68 -7.07 -5.77 7.29
C VAL A 68 -7.05 -6.92 8.30
N PHE A 69 -7.91 -7.92 8.09
CA PHE A 69 -8.12 -9.02 9.05
C PHE A 69 -7.43 -10.32 8.65
N GLN A 70 -7.36 -10.60 7.35
CA GLN A 70 -6.95 -11.90 6.81
C GLN A 70 -5.51 -11.91 6.31
N ALA A 71 -4.96 -10.74 5.96
CA ALA A 71 -3.65 -10.63 5.33
C ALA A 71 -2.96 -9.32 5.78
N THR A 72 -2.75 -9.19 7.08
CA THR A 72 -2.17 -7.99 7.70
C THR A 72 -0.88 -7.55 6.99
N PHE A 73 -0.77 -6.26 6.68
CA PHE A 73 0.33 -5.61 5.97
C PHE A 73 0.52 -6.01 4.50
N TYR A 74 -0.37 -6.82 3.92
CA TYR A 74 -0.29 -7.21 2.51
C TYR A 74 -0.56 -6.06 1.56
N VAL A 75 -1.41 -5.10 1.95
CA VAL A 75 -1.80 -3.95 1.11
C VAL A 75 -0.61 -3.14 0.58
N TYR A 76 0.49 -3.10 1.34
CA TYR A 76 1.75 -2.46 0.93
C TYR A 76 2.36 -3.09 -0.35
N SER A 77 2.17 -4.39 -0.56
CA SER A 77 2.75 -5.11 -1.70
C SER A 77 2.23 -4.59 -3.04
N TYR A 78 0.98 -4.12 -3.11
CA TYR A 78 0.40 -3.49 -4.29
C TYR A 78 1.11 -2.17 -4.63
N ALA A 79 1.32 -1.32 -3.63
CA ALA A 79 2.01 -0.04 -3.80
C ALA A 79 3.47 -0.26 -4.22
N PHE A 80 4.16 -1.19 -3.57
CA PHE A 80 5.54 -1.55 -3.92
C PHE A 80 5.63 -2.10 -5.36
N GLY A 81 4.77 -3.06 -5.72
CA GLY A 81 4.76 -3.69 -7.05
C GLY A 81 4.54 -2.68 -8.17
N GLU A 82 3.60 -1.75 -7.99
CA GLU A 82 3.32 -0.70 -8.98
C GLU A 82 4.52 0.25 -9.16
N LEU A 83 5.11 0.71 -8.05
CA LEU A 83 6.29 1.59 -8.10
C LEU A 83 7.50 0.89 -8.72
N LEU A 84 7.67 -0.41 -8.44
CA LEU A 84 8.73 -1.23 -9.03
C LEU A 84 8.55 -1.35 -10.55
N VAL A 85 7.37 -1.74 -11.03
CA VAL A 85 7.09 -1.87 -12.47
C VAL A 85 7.31 -0.55 -13.20
N ARG A 86 6.88 0.57 -12.62
CA ARG A 86 7.13 1.91 -13.18
C ARG A 86 8.60 2.25 -13.27
N SER A 87 9.37 1.91 -12.24
CA SER A 87 10.81 2.15 -12.21
C SER A 87 11.53 1.31 -13.26
N LEU A 88 11.16 0.03 -13.40
CA LEU A 88 11.68 -0.86 -14.44
C LEU A 88 11.32 -0.35 -15.84
N TYR A 89 10.08 0.11 -16.05
CA TYR A 89 9.67 0.68 -17.33
C TYR A 89 10.41 1.99 -17.65
N ALA A 90 10.65 2.85 -16.66
CA ALA A 90 11.45 4.06 -16.84
C ALA A 90 12.92 3.76 -17.15
N GLN A 91 13.48 2.66 -16.62
CA GLN A 91 14.81 2.17 -17.02
C GLN A 91 14.81 1.65 -18.45
N TYR A 92 13.86 0.80 -18.82
CA TYR A 92 13.69 0.34 -20.21
C TYR A 92 13.56 1.50 -21.20
N ARG A 93 12.80 2.54 -20.86
CA ARG A 93 12.65 3.74 -21.70
C ARG A 93 13.98 4.43 -22.01
N ARG A 94 14.95 4.37 -21.10
CA ARG A 94 16.30 4.98 -21.20
C ARG A 94 17.30 4.05 -21.89
N GLU A 95 17.35 2.79 -21.47
CA GLU A 95 18.35 1.80 -21.89
C GLU A 95 17.92 0.97 -23.12
N LYS A 96 16.62 0.94 -23.43
CA LYS A 96 16.04 0.21 -24.57
C LYS A 96 16.43 -1.27 -24.55
N GLU A 97 17.01 -1.77 -25.64
CA GLU A 97 17.31 -3.18 -25.84
C GLU A 97 18.33 -3.72 -24.82
N SER A 98 19.26 -2.90 -24.34
CA SER A 98 20.25 -3.34 -23.34
C SER A 98 19.65 -3.66 -21.97
N PHE A 99 18.41 -3.23 -21.71
CA PHE A 99 17.69 -3.54 -20.48
C PHE A 99 17.02 -4.93 -20.51
N ILE A 100 16.66 -5.43 -21.70
CA ILE A 100 15.94 -6.69 -21.87
C ILE A 100 16.63 -7.87 -21.15
N PRO A 101 17.95 -8.14 -21.32
CA PRO A 101 18.59 -9.25 -20.63
C PRO A 101 18.59 -9.09 -19.10
N LYS A 102 18.67 -7.86 -18.58
CA LYS A 102 18.59 -7.59 -17.13
C LYS A 102 17.21 -7.96 -16.59
N TYR A 103 16.15 -7.58 -17.30
CA TYR A 103 14.77 -7.89 -16.93
C TYR A 103 14.48 -9.40 -16.99
N LEU A 104 14.95 -10.10 -18.02
CA LEU A 104 14.82 -11.56 -18.09
C LEU A 104 15.60 -12.26 -16.97
N GLY A 105 16.78 -11.75 -16.60
CA GLY A 105 17.55 -12.22 -15.45
C GLY A 105 16.75 -12.12 -14.15
N LEU A 106 16.13 -10.95 -13.90
CA LEU A 106 15.25 -10.72 -12.75
C LEU A 106 14.09 -11.73 -12.72
N LEU A 107 13.38 -11.92 -13.83
CA LEU A 107 12.24 -12.87 -13.90
C LEU A 107 12.69 -14.31 -13.65
N SER A 108 13.85 -14.70 -14.18
CA SER A 108 14.38 -16.06 -14.04
C SER A 108 14.75 -16.42 -12.60
N ALA A 109 15.04 -15.43 -11.76
CA ALA A 109 15.40 -15.65 -10.36
C ALA A 109 14.19 -16.05 -9.49
N GLY A 110 12.96 -15.74 -9.91
CA GLY A 110 11.74 -16.04 -9.15
C GLY A 110 11.83 -15.55 -7.69
N GLY A 111 11.56 -16.44 -6.73
CA GLY A 111 11.68 -16.17 -5.29
C GLY A 111 13.00 -16.61 -4.64
N SER A 112 14.00 -17.02 -5.44
CA SER A 112 15.26 -17.58 -4.91
C SER A 112 16.17 -16.57 -4.23
N VAL A 113 15.94 -15.28 -4.48
CA VAL A 113 16.72 -14.15 -3.94
C VAL A 113 15.76 -13.11 -3.37
N SER A 114 16.13 -12.47 -2.26
CA SER A 114 15.30 -11.41 -1.68
C SER A 114 15.12 -10.24 -2.67
N PRO A 115 13.95 -9.58 -2.70
CA PRO A 115 13.70 -8.44 -3.59
C PRO A 115 14.79 -7.37 -3.48
N SER A 116 15.30 -7.09 -2.28
CA SER A 116 16.38 -6.12 -2.05
C SER A 116 17.73 -6.45 -2.71
N LYS A 117 17.96 -7.70 -3.10
CA LYS A 117 19.21 -8.16 -3.74
C LYS A 117 19.07 -8.36 -5.26
N LEU A 118 17.85 -8.21 -5.79
CA LEU A 118 17.52 -8.42 -7.19
C LEU A 118 17.44 -7.12 -8.01
N ILE A 119 17.38 -5.97 -7.33
CA ILE A 119 17.13 -4.65 -7.92
C ILE A 119 18.36 -3.77 -7.73
#